data_AF-A0A9W4L7L9-F1
#
_entry.id   AF-A0A9W4L7L9-F1
#
_cell.length_a   1.000
_cell.length_b   1.000
_cell.length_c   1.000
_cell.angle_alpha   90.00
_cell.angle_beta   90.00
_cell.angle_gamma   90.00
#
_symmetry.space_group_name_H-M   'P 1'
#
loop_
_entity.id
_entity.type
_entity.pdbx_description
1 polymer ?
#
loop_
_entity_poly.entity_id
_entity_poly.type
_entity_poly.pdbx_seq_one_letter_code
_entity_poly.pdbx_strand_id
1 'polypeptide(L)'
;MGKIVAIGGGEINLKETFLIDEFIVDFSEKPNPKLLFIPTASGDSQTYANTIQKVYGEKLKCSVDVLNLINSNLSPAMIKY
;
A
#
# COMPACT_ATOMS: atom_id res chain seq x y z
N MET A 1 15.25 0.33 -13.63
CA MET A 1 15.78 -0.33 -12.42
C MET A 1 14.69 -0.31 -11.36
N GLY A 2 14.50 -1.39 -10.59
CA GLY A 2 13.58 -1.36 -9.43
C GLY A 2 14.13 -0.47 -8.31
N LYS A 3 13.25 0.18 -7.57
CA LYS A 3 13.55 1.01 -6.39
C LYS A 3 13.04 0.27 -5.15
N ILE A 4 13.86 0.17 -4.09
CA ILE A 4 13.50 -0.53 -2.84
C ILE A 4 13.69 0.43 -1.68
N VAL A 5 12.69 0.51 -0.80
CA VAL A 5 12.73 1.27 0.45
C VAL A 5 12.43 0.30 1.59
N ALA A 6 13.36 0.17 2.54
CA ALA A 6 13.18 -0.65 3.74
C ALA A 6 12.84 0.26 4.92
N ILE A 7 11.77 -0.06 5.64
CA ILE A 7 11.26 0.71 6.79
C ILE A 7 11.36 -0.16 8.04
N GLY A 8 11.97 0.36 9.11
CA GLY A 8 12.21 -0.40 10.35
C GLY A 8 10.98 -0.64 11.23
N GLY A 9 9.81 -0.14 10.83
CA GLY A 9 8.58 -0.11 11.60
C GLY A 9 8.02 1.29 11.76
N GLY A 10 6.79 1.38 12.27
CA GLY A 10 6.08 2.64 12.51
C GLY A 10 4.57 2.45 12.36
N GLU A 11 3.80 3.33 12.98
CA GLU A 11 2.34 3.31 12.91
C GLU A 11 1.82 4.40 11.97
N ILE A 12 1.36 3.99 10.78
CA ILE A 12 0.86 4.90 9.74
C ILE A 12 -0.41 5.63 10.19
N ASN A 13 -1.25 5.03 11.04
CA ASN A 13 -2.45 5.67 11.55
C ASN A 13 -2.12 6.85 12.47
N LEU A 14 -0.98 6.78 13.17
CA LEU A 14 -0.43 7.86 13.99
C LEU A 14 0.44 8.84 13.17
N LYS A 15 0.59 8.60 11.87
CA LYS A 15 1.43 9.38 10.93
C LYS A 15 2.92 9.38 11.28
N GLU A 16 3.40 8.37 12.02
CA GLU A 16 4.83 8.28 12.36
C GLU A 16 5.72 8.13 11.12
N THR A 17 5.19 7.50 10.06
CA THR A 17 5.88 7.23 8.80
C THR A 17 5.62 8.27 7.71
N PHE A 18 4.81 9.31 7.95
CA PHE A 18 4.25 10.13 6.88
C PHE A 18 5.30 10.76 5.94
N LEU A 19 6.42 11.24 6.49
CA LEU A 19 7.52 11.79 5.67
C LEU A 19 8.19 10.72 4.79
N ILE A 20 8.23 9.47 5.26
CA ILE A 20 8.72 8.33 4.47
C ILE A 20 7.70 8.01 3.37
N ASP A 21 6.41 8.06 3.68
CA ASP A 21 5.33 7.81 2.73
C ASP A 21 5.32 8.85 1.60
N GLU A 22 5.51 10.14 1.91
CA GLU A 22 5.71 11.22 0.93
C GLU A 22 6.95 10.97 0.06
N PHE A 23 8.08 10.63 0.69
CA PHE A 23 9.30 10.29 -0.04
C PHE A 23 9.08 9.13 -1.02
N ILE A 24 8.38 8.06 -0.61
CA ILE A 24 8.10 6.91 -1.49
C ILE A 24 7.27 7.31 -2.71
N VAL A 25 6.27 8.17 -2.50
CA VAL A 25 5.40 8.69 -3.58
C VAL A 25 6.22 9.50 -4.58
N ASP A 26 7.04 10.44 -4.11
CA ASP A 26 7.91 11.24 -4.97
C ASP A 26 8.98 10.38 -5.66
N PHE A 27 9.55 9.42 -4.94
CA PHE A 27 10.55 8.50 -5.45
C PHE A 27 9.98 7.57 -6.54
N SER A 28 8.66 7.46 -6.68
CA SER A 28 8.05 6.74 -7.80
C SER A 28 8.22 7.47 -9.14
N GLU A 29 8.50 8.79 -9.12
CA GLU A 29 8.60 9.68 -10.30
C GLU A 29 7.36 9.60 -11.23
N LYS A 30 6.18 9.37 -10.64
CA LYS A 30 4.90 9.26 -11.36
C LYS A 30 3.92 10.34 -10.89
N PRO A 31 3.16 10.98 -11.81
CA PRO A 31 2.21 12.02 -11.45
C PRO A 31 0.96 11.51 -10.71
N ASN A 32 0.58 10.24 -10.90
CA ASN A 32 -0.47 9.57 -10.15
C ASN A 32 -0.03 8.12 -9.90
N PRO A 33 0.76 7.86 -8.84
CA PRO A 33 1.30 6.54 -8.57
C PRO A 33 0.19 5.54 -8.28
N LYS A 34 0.32 4.34 -8.85
CA LYS A 34 -0.51 3.19 -8.46
C LYS A 34 0.16 2.51 -7.26
N LEU A 35 -0.58 2.35 -6.18
CA LEU A 35 -0.15 1.65 -4.99
C LEU A 35 -0.94 0.36 -4.84
N LEU A 36 -0.23 -0.76 -4.75
CA LEU A 36 -0.81 -2.04 -4.38
C LEU A 36 -0.42 -2.36 -2.95
N PHE A 37 -1.40 -2.40 -2.05
CA PHE A 37 -1.19 -2.78 -0.66
C PHE A 37 -1.42 -4.28 -0.47
N ILE A 38 -0.49 -4.94 0.24
CA ILE A 38 -0.53 -6.39 0.51
C ILE A 38 -0.56 -6.58 2.04
N PRO A 39 -1.75 -6.59 2.69
CA PRO A 39 -1.91 -6.58 4.14
C PRO A 39 -1.68 -7.92 4.85
N THR A 40 -1.01 -8.89 4.21
CA THR A 40 -0.91 -10.28 4.70
C THR A 40 -0.29 -10.40 6.09
N ALA A 41 0.72 -9.57 6.41
CA ALA A 41 1.33 -9.54 7.74
C ALA A 41 0.35 -9.16 8.87
N SER A 42 -0.77 -8.50 8.53
CA SER A 42 -1.84 -8.14 9.45
C SER A 42 -3.06 -9.07 9.37
N GLY A 43 -2.97 -10.18 8.63
CA GLY A 43 -4.12 -11.07 8.40
C GLY A 43 -5.19 -10.48 7.47
N ASP A 44 -4.79 -9.68 6.48
CA ASP A 44 -5.69 -8.94 5.59
C ASP A 44 -6.66 -8.00 6.33
N SER A 45 -6.14 -7.23 7.29
CA SER A 45 -6.93 -6.28 8.09
C SER A 45 -7.59 -5.21 7.22
N GLN A 46 -8.92 -5.22 7.19
CA GLN A 46 -9.71 -4.20 6.49
C GLN A 46 -9.50 -2.81 7.10
N THR A 47 -9.31 -2.71 8.41
CA THR A 47 -9.00 -1.44 9.07
C THR A 47 -7.67 -0.88 8.58
N TYR A 48 -6.65 -1.73 8.38
CA TYR A 48 -5.37 -1.28 7.86
C TYR A 48 -5.50 -0.85 6.39
N ALA A 49 -6.21 -1.63 5.57
CA ALA A 49 -6.52 -1.24 4.18
C ALA A 49 -7.20 0.13 4.11
N ASN A 50 -8.16 0.40 4.99
CA ASN A 50 -8.82 1.71 5.07
C ASN A 50 -7.86 2.83 5.49
N THR A 51 -6.92 2.57 6.40
CA THR A 51 -5.88 3.55 6.77
C THR A 51 -4.96 3.86 5.59
N ILE A 52 -4.55 2.84 4.83
CA ILE A 52 -3.76 3.02 3.60
C ILE A 52 -4.52 3.84 2.57
N GLN A 53 -5.82 3.55 2.36
CA GLN A 53 -6.66 4.34 1.46
C GLN A 53 -6.72 5.83 1.87
N LYS A 54 -6.86 6.11 3.17
CA LYS A 54 -6.88 7.49 3.70
C LYS A 54 -5.54 8.20 3.56
N VAL A 55 -4.43 7.51 3.78
CA VAL A 55 -3.09 8.13 3.71
C VAL A 55 -2.63 8.23 2.26
N TYR A 56 -2.51 7.11 1.57
CA TYR A 56 -1.99 7.10 0.20
C TYR A 56 -3.01 7.57 -0.82
N GLY A 57 -4.27 7.13 -0.72
CA GLY A 57 -5.30 7.50 -1.69
C GLY A 57 -5.78 8.94 -1.53
N GLU A 58 -6.31 9.28 -0.35
CA GLU A 58 -6.94 10.59 -0.14
C GLU A 58 -5.93 11.72 0.03
N LYS A 59 -4.85 11.52 0.81
CA LYS A 59 -3.87 12.58 1.09
C LYS A 59 -2.75 12.64 0.05
N LEU A 60 -2.09 11.51 -0.22
CA LEU A 60 -0.95 11.45 -1.15
C LEU A 60 -1.36 11.21 -2.62
N LYS A 61 -2.67 11.18 -2.91
CA LYS A 61 -3.24 11.16 -4.27
C LYS A 61 -2.79 9.97 -5.13
N CYS A 62 -2.55 8.83 -4.52
CA CYS A 62 -2.29 7.57 -5.23
C CYS A 62 -3.59 6.87 -5.65
N SER A 63 -3.53 6.10 -6.74
CA SER A 63 -4.55 5.09 -7.04
C SER A 63 -4.23 3.83 -6.23
N VAL A 64 -5.03 3.56 -5.20
CA VAL A 64 -4.79 2.45 -4.26
C VAL A 64 -5.64 1.24 -4.62
N ASP A 65 -5.00 0.08 -4.72
CA ASP A 65 -5.62 -1.24 -4.77
C ASP A 65 -5.12 -2.07 -3.58
N VAL A 66 -5.94 -3.03 -3.14
CA VAL A 66 -5.62 -3.93 -2.02
C VAL A 66 -5.70 -5.37 -2.49
N LEU A 67 -4.61 -6.12 -2.28
CA LEU A 67 -4.55 -7.55 -2.58
C LEU A 67 -4.56 -8.35 -1.28
N ASN A 68 -5.76 -8.79 -0.89
CA ASN A 68 -5.94 -9.77 0.17
C ASN A 68 -5.56 -11.16 -0.37
N LEU A 69 -4.73 -11.91 0.34
CA LEU A 69 -4.26 -13.26 -0.06
C LEU A 69 -4.67 -14.36 0.92
N ILE A 70 -5.12 -14.00 2.12
CA ILE A 70 -5.53 -14.90 3.20
C ILE A 70 -7.06 -15.02 3.22
N ASN A 71 -7.76 -13.89 3.16
CA ASN A 71 -9.22 -13.84 3.31
C ASN A 71 -9.96 -13.86 1.96
N SER A 72 -9.26 -14.11 0.86
CA SER A 72 -9.81 -14.11 -0.49
C SER A 72 -9.77 -15.51 -1.10
N ASN A 73 -10.85 -15.91 -1.76
CA ASN A 73 -10.86 -17.10 -2.62
C ASN A 73 -10.32 -16.72 -4.00
N LEU A 74 -9.00 -16.64 -4.12
CA LEU A 74 -8.34 -16.42 -5.41
C LEU A 74 -8.43 -17.70 -6.25
N SER A 75 -9.10 -17.63 -7.39
CA SER A 75 -9.09 -18.73 -8.35
C SER A 75 -7.86 -18.59 -9.27
N PRO A 76 -7.28 -19.71 -9.75
CA PRO A 76 -6.19 -19.67 -10.73
C PRO A 76 -6.54 -18.88 -12.01
N ALA A 77 -7.81 -18.83 -12.39
CA ALA A 77 -8.29 -18.06 -13.54
C ALA A 77 -8.14 -16.53 -13.38
N MET A 78 -8.00 -16.05 -12.13
CA MET A 78 -7.78 -14.64 -11.83
C MET A 78 -6.31 -14.23 -11.91
N ILE A 79 -5.38 -15.19 -11.91
CA ILE A 79 -3.94 -14.94 -12.00
C ILE A 79 -3.56 -14.97 -13.48
N LYS A 80 -3.48 -13.78 -14.11
CA LYS A 80 -3.05 -13.63 -15.49
C LYS A 80 -1.53 -13.41 -15.53
N TYR A 81 -0.83 -14.27 -16.24
CA TYR A 81 0.61 -14.16 -16.54
C TYR A 81 0.86 -13.27 -17.75
#